data_AF-A0A9D2CV16-F1
#
_entry.id   AF-A0A9D2CV16-F1
#
_cell.length_a   1.000
_cell.length_b   1.000
_cell.length_c   1.000
_cell.angle_alpha   90.00
_cell.angle_beta   90.00
_cell.angle_gamma   90.00
#
_symmetry.space_group_name_H-M   'P 1'
#
loop_
_entity.id
_entity.type
_entity.pdbx_description
1 polymer ?
#
loop_
_entity_poly.entity_id
_entity_poly.type
_entity_poly.pdbx_seq_one_letter_code
_entity_poly.pdbx_strand_id
1 'polypeptide(L)' 'MRLVDAVYERVIELVKERRITVNALANLSGVPRPTIGTMTKSSTVKLSTVYGICAGLKITLQQFFDSPLFDPENITD' A
#
# COMPACT_ATOMS: atom_id res chain seq x y z
N MET A 1 11.62 -8.74 4.76
CA MET A 1 10.17 -8.95 4.62
C MET A 1 9.84 -9.12 3.15
N ARG A 2 8.74 -9.78 2.79
CA ARG A 2 8.40 -9.91 1.36
C ARG A 2 8.01 -8.54 0.80
N LEU A 3 8.21 -8.31 -0.49
CA LEU A 3 7.87 -7.04 -1.12
C LEU A 3 6.37 -6.69 -0.93
N VAL A 4 5.49 -7.68 -0.99
CA VAL A 4 4.04 -7.49 -0.74
C VAL A 4 3.76 -7.06 0.70
N ASP A 5 4.54 -7.53 1.67
CA ASP A 5 4.40 -7.13 3.07
C ASP A 5 4.83 -5.66 3.24
N ALA A 6 5.93 -5.24 2.59
CA ALA A 6 6.36 -3.84 2.59
C ALA A 6 5.31 -2.90 1.96
N VAL A 7 4.69 -3.30 0.85
CA VAL A 7 3.59 -2.55 0.22
C VAL A 7 2.41 -2.42 1.18
N TYR A 8 2.03 -3.50 1.87
CA TYR A 8 0.94 -3.45 2.84
C TYR A 8 1.26 -2.53 4.03
N GLU A 9 2.44 -2.67 4.63
CA GLU A 9 2.89 -1.80 5.74
C GLU A 9 2.89 -0.33 5.32
N ARG A 10 3.39 -0.01 4.11
CA ARG A 10 3.36 1.34 3.58
C ARG A 10 1.93 1.91 3.46
N VAL A 11 0.97 1.09 3.06
CA VAL A 11 -0.44 1.48 3.03
C VAL A 11 -0.95 1.80 4.43
N ILE A 12 -0.61 1.00 5.43
CA ILE A 12 -1.04 1.20 6.82
C ILE A 12 -0.40 2.46 7.41
N GLU A 13 0.87 2.74 7.14
CA GLU A 13 1.54 3.99 7.51
C GLU A 13 0.78 5.21 6.99
N LEU A 14 0.51 5.25 5.68
CA LEU A 14 -0.19 6.37 5.03
C LEU A 14 -1.62 6.56 5.57
N VAL A 15 -2.31 5.47 5.89
CA VAL A 15 -3.65 5.50 6.53
C VAL A 15 -3.56 6.13 7.92
N LYS A 16 -2.56 5.75 8.72
CA LYS A 16 -2.32 6.29 10.08
C LYS A 16 -1.90 7.77 10.03
N GLU A 17 -0.95 8.13 9.18
CA GLU A 17 -0.46 9.51 9.00
C GLU A 17 -1.59 10.46 8.64
N ARG A 18 -2.51 10.02 7.77
CA ARG A 18 -3.66 10.81 7.32
C ARG A 18 -4.87 10.71 8.25
N ARG A 19 -4.79 9.95 9.34
CA ARG A 19 -5.87 9.72 10.30
C ARG A 19 -7.17 9.23 9.64
N ILE A 20 -7.05 8.41 8.61
CA ILE A 20 -8.19 7.76 7.94
C ILE A 20 -8.27 6.28 8.34
N THR A 21 -9.34 5.61 7.91
CA THR A 21 -9.47 4.16 8.07
C THR A 21 -9.15 3.45 6.75
N VAL A 22 -8.83 2.16 6.81
CA VAL A 22 -8.71 1.31 5.60
C VAL A 22 -10.02 1.31 4.79
N ASN A 23 -11.17 1.48 5.44
CA ASN A 23 -12.45 1.63 4.73
C ASN A 23 -12.50 2.90 3.89
N ALA A 24 -12.09 4.02 4.50
CA ALA A 24 -12.05 5.30 3.82
C ALA A 24 -11.07 5.25 2.64
N LEU A 25 -9.89 4.63 2.83
CA LEU A 25 -8.94 4.41 1.73
C LEU A 25 -9.55 3.56 0.61
N ALA A 26 -10.25 2.47 0.93
CA ALA A 26 -10.90 1.63 -0.08
C ALA A 26 -11.90 2.44 -0.94
N ASN A 27 -12.71 3.29 -0.29
CA ASN A 27 -13.65 4.17 -0.99
C ASN A 27 -12.93 5.24 -1.84
N LEU A 28 -11.84 5.82 -1.34
CA LEU A 28 -11.08 6.86 -2.05
C LEU A 28 -10.28 6.31 -3.24
N SER A 29 -9.74 5.11 -3.11
CA SER A 29 -8.84 4.49 -4.09
C SER A 29 -9.55 3.65 -5.15
N GLY A 30 -10.82 3.30 -4.92
CA GLY A 30 -11.54 2.32 -5.73
C GLY A 30 -11.01 0.89 -5.56
N VAL A 31 -10.06 0.66 -4.65
CA VAL A 31 -9.53 -0.68 -4.33
C VAL A 31 -10.46 -1.35 -3.32
N PRO A 32 -10.97 -2.57 -3.59
CA PRO A 32 -11.84 -3.26 -2.64
C PRO A 32 -11.15 -3.46 -1.29
N ARG A 33 -11.85 -3.17 -0.19
CA ARG A 33 -11.32 -3.37 1.18
C ARG A 33 -10.75 -4.78 1.40
N PRO A 34 -11.37 -5.89 0.93
CA PRO A 34 -10.77 -7.23 1.06
C PRO A 34 -9.41 -7.34 0.37
N THR A 35 -9.23 -6.70 -0.79
CA THR A 35 -7.94 -6.67 -1.51
C THR A 35 -6.84 -6.04 -0.66
N ILE A 36 -7.14 -4.97 0.07
CA ILE A 36 -6.19 -4.34 1.00
C ILE A 36 -5.96 -5.26 2.21
N GLY A 37 -7.02 -5.80 2.80
CA GLY A 37 -6.95 -6.61 4.02
C GLY A 37 -6.32 -8.00 3.86
N THR A 38 -6.34 -8.58 2.66
CA THR A 38 -5.70 -9.88 2.38
C THR A 38 -4.43 -9.74 1.56
N MET A 39 -3.89 -8.53 1.39
CA MET A 39 -2.70 -8.26 0.58
C MET A 39 -1.53 -9.14 1.02
N THR A 40 -1.26 -9.23 2.33
CA THR A 40 -0.19 -10.08 2.91
C THR A 40 -0.45 -11.58 2.77
N LYS A 41 -1.68 -12.02 2.46
CA LYS A 41 -1.97 -13.44 2.17
C LYS A 41 -1.68 -13.80 0.72
N SER A 42 -1.50 -12.80 -0.14
CA SER A 42 -1.11 -12.98 -1.55
C SER A 42 0.41 -13.05 -1.67
N SER A 43 0.91 -13.71 -2.72
CA SER A 43 2.30 -13.62 -3.16
C SER A 43 2.53 -12.44 -4.10
N THR A 44 1.47 -11.77 -4.56
CA THR A 44 1.54 -10.69 -5.56
C THR A 44 0.59 -9.55 -5.25
N VAL A 45 0.96 -8.35 -5.71
CA VAL A 45 0.10 -7.17 -5.75
C VAL A 45 0.15 -6.57 -7.15
N LYS A 46 -1.00 -6.17 -7.70
CA LYS A 46 -1.04 -5.52 -9.02
C LYS A 46 -0.59 -4.08 -8.89
N LEU A 47 0.22 -3.59 -9.83
CA LEU A 47 0.60 -2.17 -9.89
C LEU A 47 -0.63 -1.25 -10.00
N SER A 48 -1.70 -1.68 -10.66
CA SER A 48 -2.97 -0.94 -10.71
C SER A 48 -3.59 -0.72 -9.33
N THR A 49 -3.41 -1.66 -8.40
CA THR A 49 -3.87 -1.52 -7.00
C THR A 49 -3.05 -0.44 -6.29
N VAL A 50 -1.72 -0.47 -6.42
CA VAL A 50 -0.83 0.54 -5.84
C VAL A 50 -1.15 1.92 -6.43
N TYR A 51 -1.34 1.99 -7.74
CA TYR A 51 -1.73 3.23 -8.43
C TYR A 51 -3.07 3.76 -7.93
N GLY A 52 -4.09 2.91 -7.77
CA GLY A 52 -5.39 3.31 -7.21
C GLY A 52 -5.26 3.88 -5.80
N ILE A 53 -4.45 3.26 -4.95
CA ILE A 53 -4.14 3.76 -3.60
C ILE A 53 -3.49 5.15 -3.68
N CYS A 54 -2.48 5.32 -4.54
CA CYS A 54 -1.80 6.59 -4.73
C CYS A 54 -2.76 7.69 -5.19
N ALA A 55 -3.63 7.38 -6.17
CA ALA A 55 -4.65 8.28 -6.66
C ALA A 55 -5.64 8.70 -5.56
N GLY A 56 -6.15 7.73 -4.78
CA GLY A 56 -7.06 8.00 -3.67
C GLY A 56 -6.45 8.84 -2.54
N LEU A 57 -5.14 8.71 -2.34
CA LEU A 57 -4.37 9.49 -1.35
C LEU A 57 -3.80 10.81 -1.91
N LYS A 58 -3.97 11.06 -3.20
CA LYS A 58 -3.38 12.21 -3.92
C LYS A 58 -1.86 12.30 -3.74
N ILE A 59 -1.17 11.17 -3.88
CA ILE A 59 0.29 11.07 -3.88
C ILE A 59 0.78 10.47 -5.19
N THR A 60 2.04 10.70 -5.53
CA THR A 60 2.68 10.04 -6.67
C THR A 60 3.17 8.65 -6.28
N LEU A 61 3.42 7.79 -7.27
CA LEU A 61 4.08 6.50 -7.03
C LEU A 61 5.47 6.68 -6.42
N GLN A 62 6.20 7.73 -6.82
CA GLN A 62 7.49 8.07 -6.23
C GLN A 62 7.36 8.30 -4.72
N GLN A 63 6.38 9.10 -4.28
CA GLN A 63 6.14 9.34 -2.85
C GLN A 63 5.70 8.08 -2.09
N PHE A 64 4.99 7.17 -2.78
CA PHE A 64 4.61 5.90 -2.18
C PHE A 64 5.84 5.03 -1.90
N PHE A 65 6.72 4.88 -2.89
CA PHE A 65 7.94 4.07 -2.79
C PHE A 65 9.13 4.76 -2.11
N ASP A 66 9.04 6.06 -1.84
CA ASP A 66 9.97 6.80 -1.00
C ASP A 66 9.74 6.45 0.49
N SER A 67 10.17 5.25 0.86
CA SER A 67 10.12 4.72 2.23
C SER A 67 11.26 3.72 2.46
N PRO A 68 11.88 3.71 3.65
CA PRO A 68 12.89 2.72 4.02
C PRO A 68 12.40 1.26 3.90
N LEU A 69 11.08 1.03 3.92
CA LEU A 69 10.50 -0.29 3.71
C LEU A 69 10.92 -0.93 2.38
N PHE A 70 11.28 -0.13 1.37
CA PHE A 70 11.68 -0.60 0.04
C PHE A 70 13.20 -0.63 -0.16
N ASP A 71 13.99 -0.42 0.89
CA ASP A 71 15.44 -0.65 0.85
C ASP A 71 15.73 -2.15 0.57
N PRO A 72 16.64 -2.50 -0.36
CA PRO A 72 17.04 -3.87 -0.60
C PRO A 72 17.43 -4.66 0.66
N GLU A 73 18.00 -4.02 1.68
CA GLU A 73 18.36 -4.70 2.94
C GLU A 73 17.14 -5.17 3.75
N ASN A 74 15.98 -4.55 3.51
CA ASN A 74 14.74 -4.86 4.22
C ASN A 74 13.86 -5.89 3.47
N ILE A 75 14.15 -6.18 2.20
CA ILE A 75 13.33 -7.04 1.33
C ILE A 75 13.97 -8.41 1.11
N THR A 76 13.15 -9.46 1.05
CA THR A 76 13.60 -10.86 0.93
C THR A 76 13.19 -11.57 -0.37
N ASP A 77 12.44 -10.89 -1.25
CA ASP A 77 11.90 -11.42 -2.52
C ASP A 77 12.41 -10.61 -3.73
#